data_AF-A0A2D4XN87-F1
#
_entry.id   AF-A0A2D4XN87-F1
#
_cell.length_a   1.000
_cell.length_b   1.000
_cell.length_c   1.000
_cell.angle_alpha   90.00
_cell.angle_beta   90.00
_cell.angle_gamma   90.00
#
_symmetry.space_group_name_H-M   'P 1'
#
loop_
_entity.id
_entity.type
_entity.pdbx_description
1 polymer ?
#
loop_
_entity_poly.entity_id
_entity_poly.type
_entity_poly.pdbx_seq_one_letter_code
_entity_poly.pdbx_strand_id
1 'polypeptide(L)'
;MKKITLMMFFFVCAIGFSQEQIKMMGTNSPVVFEQQRTDVNPVITISENAAPSMDISALGMNNPTYLAACTEENPNDGTFENGFNCSSAAAFMTANDVTVAADENFTLMNITASIFANGGISNVDVNYYDDAAGLPGSLIGSEASVTIDNQAVIGSNFGFDVNEVEMTVAPFVFNGQAGMSTKYWIELSVTDGGATGSVFWVVTSSTAVGDPTAQFDGAAWGIPDPLMDGVYIWEGDCAPIGGGGGACDEENPNDGTFENGFNCSSAAAFMTANDVTVAADENFTLENITASIFANGGISNVDVNYYDDAAGLPGSLIGSEASVTIDNQAVIGSNFGFDVNEVEMSVTPFTFNGQAGVPTTYWIELSVTDGGATGSVFWVVTSSTAIGNPTAQFDGAAWGIPDPLMDGVYIWSGTCDSLGVSDNALAGFSYYPNPATEVLSLKSASNIESVSLFNLLGQQVISTEIGATTSDINLSGLTAGTYIMKVTVDGQTGTYKVLKN
;
A
#
# COMPACT_ATOMS: atom_id res chain seq x y z
N MET A 1 30.04 -64.33 47.98
CA MET A 1 29.55 -65.56 47.34
C MET A 1 29.38 -65.24 45.85
N LYS A 2 30.13 -65.90 44.94
CA LYS A 2 29.58 -66.85 43.94
C LYS A 2 28.17 -66.44 43.46
N LYS A 3 28.04 -65.81 42.28
CA LYS A 3 28.01 -66.45 40.94
C LYS A 3 26.94 -67.54 40.82
N ILE A 4 25.99 -67.33 39.91
CA ILE A 4 25.70 -68.13 38.70
C ILE A 4 24.51 -67.43 37.99
N THR A 5 24.54 -66.89 36.76
CA THR A 5 25.00 -67.43 35.44
C THR A 5 23.93 -68.41 34.90
N LEU A 6 23.45 -68.40 33.64
CA LEU A 6 24.09 -68.66 32.33
C LEU A 6 22.94 -68.49 31.26
N MET A 7 23.09 -67.72 30.17
CA MET A 7 23.36 -68.21 28.78
C MET A 7 22.08 -68.74 28.05
N MET A 8 21.90 -68.76 26.72
CA MET A 8 22.81 -68.98 25.57
C MET A 8 22.38 -68.16 24.33
N PHE A 9 23.31 -67.46 23.63
CA PHE A 9 23.96 -67.84 22.33
C PHE A 9 22.99 -67.79 21.10
N PHE A 10 23.37 -67.67 19.82
CA PHE A 10 24.51 -68.03 18.95
C PHE A 10 24.55 -66.97 17.78
N PHE A 11 25.60 -66.65 16.99
CA PHE A 11 27.04 -66.97 16.90
C PHE A 11 27.75 -66.04 15.85
N VAL A 12 29.05 -65.71 16.02
CA VAL A 12 30.14 -65.76 14.98
C VAL A 12 30.08 -64.90 13.68
N CYS A 13 31.19 -64.42 13.06
CA CYS A 13 32.57 -64.10 13.51
C CYS A 13 33.31 -63.30 12.40
N ALA A 14 34.45 -62.72 12.75
CA ALA A 14 35.35 -61.86 11.95
C ALA A 14 35.96 -62.46 10.66
N ILE A 15 36.44 -61.56 9.79
CA ILE A 15 37.81 -61.52 9.21
C ILE A 15 38.28 -60.04 9.25
N GLY A 16 39.59 -59.75 9.26
CA GLY A 16 40.14 -58.38 9.27
C GLY A 16 41.54 -58.25 8.62
N PHE A 17 42.24 -57.14 8.90
CA PHE A 17 43.57 -56.68 8.40
C PHE A 17 43.59 -56.17 6.93
N SER A 18 44.24 -55.07 6.53
CA SER A 18 45.41 -54.32 7.03
C SER A 18 45.50 -52.89 6.42
N GLN A 19 46.44 -52.04 6.87
CA GLN A 19 46.79 -50.74 6.25
C GLN A 19 47.99 -50.84 5.30
N GLU A 20 48.01 -50.01 4.25
CA GLU A 20 49.24 -49.46 3.64
C GLU A 20 48.95 -48.09 2.96
N GLN A 21 49.97 -47.33 2.52
CA GLN A 21 49.95 -45.86 2.46
C GLN A 21 50.15 -45.18 1.08
N ILE A 22 49.56 -43.97 0.92
CA ILE A 22 49.93 -42.82 0.05
C ILE A 22 49.78 -42.96 -1.49
N LYS A 23 48.93 -42.14 -2.14
CA LYS A 23 49.31 -40.86 -2.85
C LYS A 23 48.08 -40.10 -3.44
N MET A 24 48.23 -38.79 -3.68
CA MET A 24 47.18 -37.83 -4.07
C MET A 24 46.92 -37.70 -5.58
N MET A 25 45.69 -37.33 -5.97
CA MET A 25 45.27 -36.20 -6.84
C MET A 25 44.05 -36.52 -7.73
N GLY A 26 43.06 -35.63 -7.78
CA GLY A 26 41.94 -35.69 -8.74
C GLY A 26 40.62 -35.08 -8.22
N THR A 27 40.36 -33.83 -8.62
CA THR A 27 39.17 -33.00 -8.38
C THR A 27 37.81 -33.69 -8.53
N ASN A 28 36.88 -33.42 -7.60
CA ASN A 28 35.45 -33.72 -7.76
C ASN A 28 34.73 -32.63 -8.57
N SER A 29 33.87 -33.03 -9.50
CA SER A 29 32.73 -32.24 -9.99
C SER A 29 31.45 -33.05 -9.69
N PRO A 30 30.34 -32.43 -9.27
CA PRO A 30 29.10 -33.16 -9.00
C PRO A 30 28.46 -33.70 -10.29
N VAL A 31 27.70 -34.79 -10.16
CA VAL A 31 27.05 -35.51 -11.26
C VAL A 31 25.54 -35.29 -11.17
N VAL A 32 24.93 -34.79 -12.23
CA VAL A 32 23.47 -34.62 -12.38
C VAL A 32 22.81 -35.94 -12.80
N PHE A 33 21.63 -36.24 -12.27
CA PHE A 33 20.76 -37.34 -12.71
C PHE A 33 19.32 -36.84 -12.91
N GLU A 34 18.82 -36.85 -14.15
CA GLU A 34 17.42 -36.58 -14.47
C GLU A 34 16.56 -37.86 -14.41
N GLN A 35 15.30 -37.74 -13.98
CA GLN A 35 14.26 -38.70 -14.36
C GLN A 35 12.85 -38.09 -14.44
N GLN A 36 12.11 -38.44 -15.50
CA GLN A 36 10.82 -37.83 -15.87
C GLN A 36 9.64 -38.29 -14.99
N ARG A 37 8.67 -37.38 -14.75
CA ARG A 37 7.34 -37.72 -14.18
C ARG A 37 6.35 -38.17 -15.26
N THR A 38 5.31 -38.88 -14.84
CA THR A 38 4.11 -39.20 -15.63
C THR A 38 2.85 -38.79 -14.85
N ASP A 39 1.97 -38.00 -15.49
CA ASP A 39 0.79 -37.42 -14.84
C ASP A 39 -0.36 -38.42 -14.65
N VAL A 40 -1.13 -38.24 -13.57
CA VAL A 40 -2.48 -38.82 -13.41
C VAL A 40 -3.40 -37.77 -12.80
N ASN A 41 -4.50 -37.47 -13.51
CA ASN A 41 -5.42 -36.37 -13.19
C ASN A 41 -6.69 -36.90 -12.47
N PRO A 42 -7.13 -36.33 -11.34
CA PRO A 42 -8.37 -36.74 -10.67
C PRO A 42 -9.60 -35.90 -11.11
N VAL A 43 -10.77 -36.55 -11.14
CA VAL A 43 -12.07 -35.94 -11.48
C VAL A 43 -12.80 -35.52 -10.19
N ILE A 44 -13.37 -34.31 -10.15
CA ILE A 44 -14.16 -33.81 -9.03
C ILE A 44 -15.65 -33.77 -9.39
N THR A 45 -16.51 -34.25 -8.49
CA THR A 45 -17.97 -34.10 -8.54
C THR A 45 -18.45 -33.09 -7.50
N ILE A 46 -19.35 -32.20 -7.90
CA ILE A 46 -19.86 -31.08 -7.08
C ILE A 46 -21.22 -31.41 -6.45
N SER A 47 -21.48 -30.90 -5.23
CA SER A 47 -22.83 -30.81 -4.65
C SER A 47 -23.02 -29.46 -3.96
N GLU A 48 -24.19 -28.85 -4.13
CA GLU A 48 -24.49 -27.46 -3.79
C GLU A 48 -24.67 -27.19 -2.27
N ASN A 49 -24.13 -26.05 -1.81
CA ASN A 49 -24.73 -25.06 -0.87
C ASN A 49 -23.71 -24.44 0.10
N ALA A 50 -23.03 -23.38 -0.36
CA ALA A 50 -22.52 -22.28 0.45
C ALA A 50 -22.48 -21.02 -0.44
N ALA A 51 -22.56 -19.82 0.14
CA ALA A 51 -22.44 -18.57 -0.61
C ALA A 51 -21.05 -18.47 -1.28
N PRO A 52 -20.91 -17.78 -2.43
CA PRO A 52 -19.62 -17.69 -3.12
C PRO A 52 -18.67 -16.79 -2.33
N SER A 53 -17.72 -17.40 -1.61
CA SER A 53 -16.43 -16.77 -1.36
C SER A 53 -15.76 -16.57 -2.73
N MET A 54 -15.40 -15.34 -3.07
CA MET A 54 -14.64 -15.06 -4.28
C MET A 54 -13.25 -15.69 -4.13
N ASP A 55 -12.96 -16.70 -4.95
CA ASP A 55 -11.64 -17.33 -5.01
C ASP A 55 -10.72 -16.45 -5.86
N ILE A 56 -9.82 -15.72 -5.20
CA ILE A 56 -8.90 -14.77 -5.84
C ILE A 56 -7.67 -15.49 -6.44
N SER A 57 -7.47 -16.79 -6.16
CA SER A 57 -6.27 -17.56 -6.57
C SER A 57 -6.13 -17.84 -8.08
N ALA A 58 -7.05 -17.34 -8.92
CA ALA A 58 -7.10 -17.61 -10.35
C ALA A 58 -6.86 -16.38 -11.25
N LEU A 59 -6.55 -15.20 -10.68
CA LEU A 59 -6.32 -13.97 -11.44
C LEU A 59 -4.84 -13.56 -11.40
N GLY A 60 -4.06 -14.07 -12.37
CA GLY A 60 -2.78 -13.48 -12.74
C GLY A 60 -3.00 -12.09 -13.34
N MET A 61 -3.03 -11.07 -12.48
CA MET A 61 -3.29 -9.69 -12.84
C MET A 61 -2.03 -8.85 -12.76
N ASN A 62 -1.50 -8.51 -13.93
CA ASN A 62 -0.52 -7.44 -14.06
C ASN A 62 -1.18 -6.12 -13.63
N ASN A 63 -0.74 -5.57 -12.50
CA ASN A 63 -0.89 -4.19 -12.02
C ASN A 63 -2.05 -3.36 -12.62
N PRO A 64 -3.23 -3.38 -11.98
CA PRO A 64 -3.93 -2.14 -11.67
C PRO A 64 -3.34 -1.54 -10.37
N THR A 65 -3.10 -0.23 -10.36
CA THR A 65 -2.85 0.50 -9.10
C THR A 65 -4.10 0.36 -8.23
N TYR A 66 -4.07 -0.52 -7.24
CA TYR A 66 -5.22 -0.82 -6.39
C TYR A 66 -5.39 0.31 -5.38
N LEU A 67 -6.14 1.33 -5.78
CA LEU A 67 -6.73 2.27 -4.84
C LEU A 67 -7.58 1.46 -3.86
N ALA A 68 -7.35 1.63 -2.57
CA ALA A 68 -8.10 0.90 -1.56
C ALA A 68 -9.48 1.54 -1.45
N ALA A 69 -10.52 0.84 -1.92
CA ALA A 69 -11.90 1.27 -1.72
C ALA A 69 -12.16 1.49 -0.23
N CYS A 70 -12.60 2.70 0.14
CA CYS A 70 -12.79 3.12 1.51
C CYS A 70 -14.09 3.91 1.67
N THR A 71 -14.67 3.81 2.86
CA THR A 71 -16.01 4.32 3.16
C THR A 71 -16.05 4.92 4.55
N GLU A 72 -16.78 6.01 4.70
CA GLU A 72 -17.16 6.58 6.00
C GLU A 72 -18.69 6.63 6.05
N GLU A 73 -19.29 6.04 7.08
CA GLU A 73 -20.72 5.78 7.14
C GLU A 73 -21.32 6.15 8.50
N ASN A 74 -22.38 6.95 8.47
CA ASN A 74 -23.31 7.12 9.59
C ASN A 74 -24.71 6.71 9.09
N PRO A 75 -24.97 5.39 8.97
CA PRO A 75 -26.11 4.86 8.22
C PRO A 75 -27.45 5.07 8.92
N ASN A 76 -28.55 4.97 8.16
CA ASN A 76 -29.89 5.18 8.71
C ASN A 76 -30.30 4.04 9.68
N ASP A 77 -30.91 4.40 10.81
CA ASP A 77 -31.38 3.44 11.82
C ASP A 77 -32.90 3.18 11.78
N GLY A 78 -33.60 3.78 10.80
CA GLY A 78 -35.05 3.71 10.64
C GLY A 78 -35.88 4.51 11.67
N THR A 79 -35.27 5.27 12.58
CA THR A 79 -36.00 6.08 13.58
C THR A 79 -36.51 7.40 13.00
N PHE A 80 -35.75 7.99 12.08
CA PHE A 80 -36.05 9.25 11.38
C PHE A 80 -36.43 10.38 12.35
N GLU A 81 -35.66 10.54 13.42
CA GLU A 81 -36.07 11.34 14.59
C GLU A 81 -36.03 12.86 14.39
N ASN A 82 -35.18 13.38 13.50
CA ASN A 82 -35.09 14.82 13.20
C ASN A 82 -34.44 15.07 11.83
N GLY A 83 -34.49 16.31 11.33
CA GLY A 83 -33.77 16.71 10.11
C GLY A 83 -33.47 18.20 10.03
N PHE A 84 -32.35 18.55 9.40
CA PHE A 84 -31.88 19.93 9.20
C PHE A 84 -32.02 20.36 7.73
N ASN A 85 -32.38 21.63 7.50
CA ASN A 85 -32.78 22.11 6.17
C ASN A 85 -31.58 22.13 5.20
N CYS A 86 -31.74 21.43 4.08
CA CYS A 86 -30.76 21.32 2.99
C CYS A 86 -31.39 21.71 1.64
N SER A 87 -32.47 22.50 1.64
CA SER A 87 -33.20 22.83 0.42
C SER A 87 -32.50 23.91 -0.38
N SER A 88 -32.32 23.67 -1.68
CA SER A 88 -31.88 24.66 -2.68
C SER A 88 -32.78 25.91 -2.79
N ALA A 89 -34.00 25.85 -2.23
CA ALA A 89 -34.92 26.99 -2.14
C ALA A 89 -34.75 27.82 -0.85
N ALA A 90 -33.88 27.40 0.08
CA ALA A 90 -33.62 28.07 1.36
C ALA A 90 -32.27 28.79 1.37
N ALA A 91 -32.07 29.67 2.36
CA ALA A 91 -30.76 30.23 2.70
C ALA A 91 -30.08 29.45 3.85
N PHE A 92 -30.71 28.37 4.30
CA PHE A 92 -30.15 27.42 5.27
C PHE A 92 -29.45 26.31 4.50
N MET A 93 -28.25 25.96 4.94
CA MET A 93 -27.41 24.91 4.33
C MET A 93 -27.04 23.93 5.43
N THR A 94 -26.94 22.64 5.12
CA THR A 94 -26.60 21.60 6.09
C THR A 94 -25.42 20.79 5.57
N ALA A 95 -24.35 20.72 6.34
CA ALA A 95 -23.12 20.03 5.98
C ALA A 95 -22.73 19.03 7.08
N ASN A 96 -22.20 17.89 6.64
CA ASN A 96 -21.62 16.85 7.50
C ASN A 96 -20.13 16.75 7.18
N ASP A 97 -19.32 16.34 8.14
CA ASP A 97 -17.88 16.21 7.88
C ASP A 97 -17.53 14.92 7.14
N VAL A 98 -16.30 14.92 6.61
CA VAL A 98 -15.61 13.72 6.17
C VAL A 98 -14.20 13.73 6.77
N THR A 99 -13.80 12.64 7.41
CA THR A 99 -12.46 12.49 7.99
C THR A 99 -11.56 11.73 7.03
N VAL A 100 -10.56 12.42 6.49
CA VAL A 100 -9.47 11.76 5.75
C VAL A 100 -8.44 11.26 6.76
N ALA A 101 -8.05 10.00 6.66
CA ALA A 101 -7.05 9.39 7.53
C ALA A 101 -5.70 10.13 7.48
N ALA A 102 -4.89 9.91 8.52
CA ALA A 102 -3.48 10.28 8.48
C ALA A 102 -2.80 9.52 7.33
N ASP A 103 -1.85 10.18 6.66
CA ASP A 103 -1.00 9.59 5.62
C ASP A 103 -1.75 9.15 4.33
N GLU A 104 -3.06 9.41 4.19
CA GLU A 104 -3.88 9.08 3.01
C GLU A 104 -4.69 10.28 2.45
N ASN A 105 -4.99 10.27 1.15
CA ASN A 105 -5.99 11.13 0.49
C ASN A 105 -7.26 10.33 0.28
N PHE A 106 -8.43 10.97 0.33
CA PHE A 106 -9.72 10.35 0.02
C PHE A 106 -10.29 10.92 -1.29
N THR A 107 -10.57 10.06 -2.26
CA THR A 107 -11.22 10.43 -3.53
C THR A 107 -12.67 9.99 -3.48
N LEU A 108 -13.58 10.92 -3.16
CA LEU A 108 -15.02 10.66 -3.13
C LEU A 108 -15.54 10.36 -4.54
N MET A 109 -16.39 9.33 -4.66
CA MET A 109 -17.00 8.90 -5.92
C MET A 109 -18.52 8.73 -5.84
N ASN A 110 -19.04 8.19 -4.72
CA ASN A 110 -20.48 8.11 -4.49
C ASN A 110 -20.87 8.71 -3.12
N ILE A 111 -22.11 9.17 -3.06
CA ILE A 111 -22.78 9.64 -1.84
C ILE A 111 -24.10 8.91 -1.71
N THR A 112 -24.37 8.35 -0.53
CA THR A 112 -25.72 7.98 -0.12
C THR A 112 -26.18 8.92 1.00
N ALA A 113 -27.40 9.47 0.88
CA ALA A 113 -27.97 10.34 1.90
C ALA A 113 -29.45 10.05 2.15
N SER A 114 -29.88 10.15 3.41
CA SER A 114 -31.30 10.08 3.79
C SER A 114 -31.91 11.48 3.89
N ILE A 115 -32.94 11.76 3.08
CA ILE A 115 -33.53 13.08 2.90
C ILE A 115 -35.06 13.05 3.09
N PHE A 116 -35.58 13.87 4.00
CA PHE A 116 -37.01 14.20 4.08
C PHE A 116 -37.42 15.08 2.91
N ALA A 117 -38.28 14.56 2.03
CA ALA A 117 -38.87 15.31 0.92
C ALA A 117 -40.13 14.62 0.40
N ASN A 118 -41.13 15.40 -0.01
CA ASN A 118 -42.34 14.86 -0.63
C ASN A 118 -42.24 14.93 -2.16
N GLY A 119 -42.50 13.82 -2.84
CA GLY A 119 -42.43 13.72 -4.30
C GLY A 119 -41.04 13.37 -4.86
N GLY A 120 -40.14 12.80 -4.04
CA GLY A 120 -38.80 12.39 -4.42
C GLY A 120 -37.82 13.56 -4.58
N ILE A 121 -36.58 13.24 -4.95
CA ILE A 121 -35.52 14.22 -5.22
C ILE A 121 -35.32 14.39 -6.73
N SER A 122 -35.21 15.63 -7.18
CA SER A 122 -35.14 15.99 -8.61
C SER A 122 -33.81 16.60 -9.06
N ASN A 123 -33.06 17.20 -8.13
CA ASN A 123 -31.71 17.72 -8.34
C ASN A 123 -30.98 17.74 -7.00
N VAL A 124 -29.69 17.46 -7.02
CA VAL A 124 -28.76 17.75 -5.93
C VAL A 124 -27.56 18.48 -6.53
N ASP A 125 -27.17 19.58 -5.90
CA ASP A 125 -25.86 20.19 -6.07
C ASP A 125 -25.03 19.86 -4.82
N VAL A 126 -23.74 19.60 -4.97
CA VAL A 126 -22.83 19.22 -3.89
C VAL A 126 -21.77 20.31 -3.71
N ASN A 127 -21.51 20.72 -2.47
CA ASN A 127 -20.49 21.73 -2.15
C ASN A 127 -19.50 21.19 -1.12
N TYR A 128 -18.21 21.33 -1.40
CA TYR A 128 -17.11 20.84 -0.59
C TYR A 128 -16.39 22.01 0.09
N TYR A 129 -16.15 21.91 1.40
CA TYR A 129 -15.50 22.95 2.21
C TYR A 129 -14.28 22.41 2.96
N ASP A 130 -13.27 23.26 3.17
CA ASP A 130 -12.23 23.00 4.18
C ASP A 130 -12.79 23.07 5.61
N ASP A 131 -12.09 22.47 6.58
CA ASP A 131 -12.42 22.67 7.99
C ASP A 131 -11.87 24.00 8.53
N ALA A 132 -12.74 24.70 9.26
CA ALA A 132 -12.45 25.93 9.98
C ALA A 132 -12.69 25.76 11.49
N ALA A 133 -11.96 24.82 12.10
CA ALA A 133 -11.96 24.46 13.52
C ALA A 133 -13.26 23.75 13.97
N GLY A 134 -13.60 22.65 13.30
CA GLY A 134 -14.78 21.82 13.57
C GLY A 134 -16.07 22.42 12.99
N LEU A 135 -15.95 23.16 11.88
CA LEU A 135 -17.05 23.80 11.14
C LEU A 135 -16.66 23.98 9.67
N PRO A 136 -17.60 24.00 8.71
CA PRO A 136 -17.31 24.30 7.32
C PRO A 136 -16.70 25.70 7.15
N GLY A 137 -15.59 25.78 6.40
CA GLY A 137 -14.84 26.99 6.15
C GLY A 137 -15.05 27.58 4.74
N SER A 138 -13.99 27.60 3.95
CA SER A 138 -13.96 28.05 2.57
C SER A 138 -14.47 26.96 1.63
N LEU A 139 -15.26 27.33 0.63
CA LEU A 139 -15.62 26.43 -0.46
C LEU A 139 -14.35 26.08 -1.27
N ILE A 140 -14.02 24.79 -1.34
CA ILE A 140 -12.85 24.24 -2.06
C ILE A 140 -13.24 23.56 -3.39
N GLY A 141 -14.51 23.19 -3.56
CA GLY A 141 -15.05 22.65 -4.81
C GLY A 141 -16.57 22.58 -4.77
N SER A 142 -17.20 22.40 -5.93
CA SER A 142 -18.63 22.11 -6.02
C SER A 142 -19.02 21.47 -7.35
N GLU A 143 -20.14 20.74 -7.32
CA GLU A 143 -20.74 20.06 -8.46
C GLU A 143 -22.22 20.40 -8.56
N ALA A 144 -22.67 20.81 -9.74
CA ALA A 144 -24.07 21.14 -9.98
C ALA A 144 -24.76 20.00 -10.74
N SER A 145 -25.96 19.63 -10.31
CA SER A 145 -26.77 18.56 -10.89
C SER A 145 -26.04 17.21 -10.95
N VAL A 146 -25.60 16.70 -9.80
CA VAL A 146 -24.95 15.37 -9.72
C VAL A 146 -25.91 14.25 -10.13
N THR A 147 -25.36 13.10 -10.53
CA THR A 147 -26.18 12.00 -11.06
C THR A 147 -26.87 11.29 -9.90
N ILE A 148 -28.21 11.30 -9.88
CA ILE A 148 -28.98 10.45 -8.97
C ILE A 148 -29.18 9.11 -9.66
N ASP A 149 -28.45 8.09 -9.22
CA ASP A 149 -28.49 6.74 -9.80
C ASP A 149 -29.70 5.96 -9.32
N ASN A 150 -30.07 6.15 -8.06
CA ASN A 150 -31.18 5.48 -7.41
C ASN A 150 -31.78 6.35 -6.30
N GLN A 151 -33.08 6.17 -6.04
CA GLN A 151 -33.73 6.71 -4.85
C GLN A 151 -34.92 5.85 -4.43
N ALA A 152 -35.10 5.64 -3.13
CA ALA A 152 -36.17 4.82 -2.57
C ALA A 152 -36.80 5.47 -1.34
N VAL A 153 -38.14 5.40 -1.22
CA VAL A 153 -38.82 5.81 0.01
C VAL A 153 -38.66 4.71 1.07
N ILE A 154 -37.84 4.98 2.08
CA ILE A 154 -37.50 4.04 3.17
C ILE A 154 -38.37 4.23 4.42
N GLY A 155 -39.10 5.34 4.53
CA GLY A 155 -39.98 5.61 5.66
C GLY A 155 -40.74 6.93 5.54
N SER A 156 -41.34 7.37 6.64
CA SER A 156 -41.96 8.69 6.75
C SER A 156 -42.00 9.17 8.20
N ASN A 157 -41.77 10.46 8.42
CA ASN A 157 -42.01 11.14 9.70
C ASN A 157 -42.35 12.62 9.46
N PHE A 158 -42.92 13.31 10.43
CA PHE A 158 -43.29 14.75 10.36
C PHE A 158 -44.23 15.16 9.20
N GLY A 159 -44.80 14.22 8.46
CA GLY A 159 -45.59 14.48 7.24
C GLY A 159 -44.75 14.54 5.96
N PHE A 160 -43.51 14.07 6.01
CA PHE A 160 -42.60 13.90 4.88
C PHE A 160 -42.27 12.43 4.67
N ASP A 161 -42.19 12.01 3.41
CA ASP A 161 -41.51 10.77 3.02
C ASP A 161 -39.98 10.92 3.25
N VAL A 162 -39.33 9.85 3.68
CA VAL A 162 -37.85 9.76 3.77
C VAL A 162 -37.35 9.02 2.56
N ASN A 163 -36.50 9.68 1.78
CA ASN A 163 -35.90 9.17 0.57
C ASN A 163 -34.44 8.85 0.87
N GLU A 164 -34.05 7.59 0.70
CA GLU A 164 -32.64 7.22 0.57
C GLU A 164 -32.23 7.48 -0.88
N VAL A 165 -31.14 8.20 -1.09
CA VAL A 165 -30.71 8.71 -2.40
C VAL A 165 -29.26 8.36 -2.60
N GLU A 166 -28.97 7.57 -3.64
CA GLU A 166 -27.62 7.16 -4.05
C GLU A 166 -27.22 8.00 -5.27
N MET A 167 -26.01 8.58 -5.22
CA MET A 167 -25.54 9.54 -6.21
C MET A 167 -24.06 9.35 -6.57
N THR A 168 -23.74 9.23 -7.85
CA THR A 168 -22.37 9.36 -8.36
C THR A 168 -22.00 10.85 -8.54
N VAL A 169 -20.85 11.23 -7.96
CA VAL A 169 -20.17 12.52 -8.16
C VAL A 169 -18.99 12.37 -9.12
N ALA A 170 -18.43 13.47 -9.62
CA ALA A 170 -17.12 13.39 -10.26
C ALA A 170 -16.05 13.08 -9.18
N PRO A 171 -14.98 12.32 -9.49
CA PRO A 171 -13.95 12.01 -8.50
C PRO A 171 -13.34 13.27 -7.86
N PHE A 172 -13.67 13.51 -6.58
CA PHE A 172 -13.24 14.69 -5.84
C PHE A 172 -12.25 14.31 -4.75
N VAL A 173 -11.03 14.87 -4.83
CA VAL A 173 -9.92 14.52 -3.93
C VAL A 173 -9.88 15.46 -2.72
N PHE A 174 -10.20 14.90 -1.56
CA PHE A 174 -9.89 15.46 -0.25
C PHE A 174 -8.45 15.08 0.12
N ASN A 175 -7.58 16.08 0.27
CA ASN A 175 -6.15 15.84 0.51
C ASN A 175 -5.90 15.63 2.02
N GLY A 176 -5.25 14.54 2.41
CA GLY A 176 -4.92 14.34 3.82
C GLY A 176 -3.68 15.12 4.27
N GLN A 177 -3.19 14.80 5.48
CA GLN A 177 -1.88 15.22 5.97
C GLN A 177 -1.07 14.04 6.51
N ALA A 178 0.26 14.12 6.39
CA ALA A 178 1.15 13.09 6.93
C ALA A 178 1.10 13.09 8.47
N GLY A 179 0.94 11.92 9.08
CA GLY A 179 0.87 11.70 10.53
C GLY A 179 -0.32 12.32 11.26
N MET A 180 -1.28 12.94 10.57
CA MET A 180 -2.50 13.53 11.16
C MET A 180 -3.69 13.42 10.21
N SER A 181 -4.86 13.01 10.71
CA SER A 181 -6.09 13.08 9.93
C SER A 181 -6.47 14.52 9.61
N THR A 182 -7.12 14.73 8.45
CA THR A 182 -7.72 16.00 8.08
C THR A 182 -9.23 15.89 8.03
N LYS A 183 -9.89 17.04 8.11
CA LYS A 183 -11.34 17.15 8.07
C LYS A 183 -11.77 18.08 6.96
N TYR A 184 -12.84 17.71 6.29
CA TYR A 184 -13.54 18.51 5.29
C TYR A 184 -15.03 18.41 5.54
N TRP A 185 -15.83 19.23 4.85
CA TRP A 185 -17.28 19.23 5.01
C TRP A 185 -18.00 19.14 3.66
N ILE A 186 -19.04 18.33 3.60
CA ILE A 186 -19.87 18.07 2.43
C ILE A 186 -21.28 18.62 2.69
N GLU A 187 -21.70 19.59 1.89
CA GLU A 187 -23.05 20.14 1.86
C GLU A 187 -23.81 19.64 0.64
N LEU A 188 -25.11 19.38 0.80
CA LEU A 188 -26.02 19.00 -0.27
C LEU A 188 -27.10 20.07 -0.41
N SER A 189 -27.20 20.69 -1.59
CA SER A 189 -28.26 21.63 -1.92
C SER A 189 -29.33 20.94 -2.76
N VAL A 190 -30.45 20.59 -2.13
CA VAL A 190 -31.41 19.59 -2.64
C VAL A 190 -32.71 20.23 -3.14
N THR A 191 -33.17 19.79 -4.31
CA THR A 191 -34.45 20.20 -4.92
C THR A 191 -35.44 19.04 -4.96
N ASP A 192 -36.57 19.18 -4.27
CA ASP A 192 -37.63 18.16 -4.26
C ASP A 192 -38.45 18.14 -5.56
N GLY A 193 -38.83 16.93 -6.01
CA GLY A 193 -39.71 16.74 -7.16
C GLY A 193 -41.13 17.28 -6.95
N GLY A 194 -41.54 17.51 -5.70
CA GLY A 194 -42.76 18.22 -5.34
C GLY A 194 -42.71 19.74 -5.53
N ALA A 195 -41.51 20.32 -5.75
CA ALA A 195 -41.25 21.76 -5.81
C ALA A 195 -41.81 22.54 -4.59
N THR A 196 -41.75 21.93 -3.41
CA THR A 196 -42.22 22.50 -2.14
C THR A 196 -41.15 23.36 -1.45
N GLY A 197 -39.87 23.14 -1.75
CA GLY A 197 -38.75 23.81 -1.07
C GLY A 197 -38.64 23.47 0.41
N SER A 198 -39.25 22.35 0.83
CA SER A 198 -39.27 21.86 2.21
C SER A 198 -38.52 20.54 2.25
N VAL A 199 -37.18 20.64 2.30
CA VAL A 199 -36.25 19.51 2.21
C VAL A 199 -35.29 19.54 3.38
N PHE A 200 -35.10 18.38 4.03
CA PHE A 200 -34.27 18.27 5.22
C PHE A 200 -33.41 17.01 5.18
N TRP A 201 -32.12 17.14 5.46
CA TRP A 201 -31.23 16.00 5.68
C TRP A 201 -31.63 15.34 6.99
N VAL A 202 -31.84 14.02 6.99
CA VAL A 202 -32.08 13.25 8.22
C VAL A 202 -30.83 13.35 9.10
N VAL A 203 -31.04 13.64 10.39
CA VAL A 203 -30.00 13.60 11.42
C VAL A 203 -30.45 12.68 12.56
N THR A 204 -29.49 12.08 13.26
CA THR A 204 -29.68 11.09 14.33
C THR A 204 -28.78 11.35 15.53
N SER A 205 -29.22 10.94 16.72
CA SER A 205 -28.47 10.90 17.98
C SER A 205 -28.14 9.47 18.43
N SER A 206 -28.52 8.46 17.64
CA SER A 206 -28.20 7.05 17.93
C SER A 206 -26.76 6.67 17.59
N THR A 207 -26.16 7.37 16.62
CA THR A 207 -24.79 7.20 16.14
C THR A 207 -24.19 8.58 15.80
N ALA A 208 -22.87 8.69 15.90
CA ALA A 208 -22.13 9.89 15.52
C ALA A 208 -20.72 9.50 15.04
N VAL A 209 -20.28 10.11 13.95
CA VAL A 209 -19.00 9.88 13.25
C VAL A 209 -18.43 11.25 12.88
N GLY A 210 -17.22 11.56 13.35
CA GLY A 210 -16.63 12.88 13.12
C GLY A 210 -17.13 13.95 14.08
N ASP A 211 -17.56 15.09 13.57
CA ASP A 211 -18.18 16.19 14.32
C ASP A 211 -19.71 16.21 14.08
N PRO A 212 -20.53 16.74 15.01
CA PRO A 212 -21.97 16.86 14.79
C PRO A 212 -22.30 17.71 13.55
N THR A 213 -23.49 17.50 12.97
CA THR A 213 -23.93 18.19 11.75
C THR A 213 -23.88 19.71 11.88
N ALA A 214 -23.22 20.37 10.93
CA ALA A 214 -23.17 21.82 10.86
C ALA A 214 -24.35 22.39 10.05
N GLN A 215 -24.88 23.53 10.49
CA GLN A 215 -25.89 24.28 9.74
C GLN A 215 -25.46 25.74 9.54
N PHE A 216 -25.68 26.26 8.34
CA PHE A 216 -25.55 27.68 8.02
C PHE A 216 -26.89 28.37 8.28
N ASP A 217 -26.91 29.40 9.12
CA ASP A 217 -28.14 30.10 9.54
C ASP A 217 -28.55 31.27 8.62
N GLY A 218 -27.83 31.46 7.51
CA GLY A 218 -27.91 32.64 6.64
C GLY A 218 -26.88 33.73 6.95
N ALA A 219 -26.11 33.59 8.05
CA ALA A 219 -25.02 34.49 8.43
C ALA A 219 -23.71 33.76 8.76
N ALA A 220 -23.75 32.62 9.45
CA ALA A 220 -22.58 31.83 9.82
C ALA A 220 -22.90 30.33 9.92
N TRP A 221 -21.85 29.51 9.82
CA TRP A 221 -21.89 28.10 10.20
C TRP A 221 -21.87 27.94 11.72
N GLY A 222 -22.57 26.94 12.23
CA GLY A 222 -22.52 26.52 13.62
C GLY A 222 -23.14 25.14 13.82
N ILE A 223 -22.92 24.56 14.99
CA ILE A 223 -23.56 23.30 15.41
C ILE A 223 -24.88 23.64 16.13
N PRO A 224 -26.06 23.38 15.54
CA PRO A 224 -27.33 23.72 16.16
C PRO A 224 -27.70 22.79 17.33
N ASP A 225 -27.30 21.52 17.26
CA ASP A 225 -27.44 20.54 18.34
C ASP A 225 -26.23 19.58 18.34
N PRO A 226 -25.39 19.58 19.40
CA PRO A 226 -24.18 18.75 19.46
C PRO A 226 -24.45 17.26 19.73
N LEU A 227 -25.72 16.85 19.82
CA LEU A 227 -26.12 15.45 19.95
C LEU A 227 -26.61 14.84 18.62
N MET A 228 -26.68 15.63 17.55
CA MET A 228 -27.26 15.22 16.26
C MET A 228 -26.19 15.20 15.17
N ASP A 229 -26.10 14.08 14.46
CA ASP A 229 -25.19 13.88 13.34
C ASP A 229 -25.94 13.39 12.09
N GLY A 230 -25.39 13.59 10.91
CA GLY A 230 -26.06 13.42 9.64
C GLY A 230 -26.13 11.97 9.22
N VAL A 231 -27.21 11.59 8.56
CA VAL A 231 -27.35 10.23 8.01
C VAL A 231 -26.81 10.20 6.58
N TYR A 232 -25.63 9.59 6.41
CA TYR A 232 -24.87 9.58 5.17
C TYR A 232 -24.00 8.31 5.01
N ILE A 233 -23.56 8.06 3.78
CA ILE A 233 -22.43 7.19 3.43
C ILE A 233 -21.60 7.93 2.38
N TRP A 234 -20.31 8.11 2.66
CA TRP A 234 -19.31 8.54 1.69
C TRP A 234 -18.60 7.30 1.15
N GLU A 235 -18.60 7.09 -0.17
CA GLU A 235 -17.85 6.01 -0.81
C GLU A 235 -16.81 6.57 -1.78
N GLY A 236 -15.61 5.99 -1.75
CA GLY A 236 -14.53 6.43 -2.59
C GLY A 236 -13.28 5.56 -2.50
N ASP A 237 -12.17 6.15 -2.91
CA ASP A 237 -10.86 5.50 -3.02
C ASP A 237 -9.84 6.22 -2.13
N CYS A 238 -9.15 5.46 -1.27
CA CYS A 238 -8.08 5.97 -0.42
C CYS A 238 -6.70 5.71 -1.05
N ALA A 239 -5.82 6.71 -0.99
CA ALA A 239 -4.51 6.73 -1.65
C ALA A 239 -3.45 7.46 -0.82
N PRO A 240 -2.31 6.85 -0.45
CA PRO A 240 -1.29 7.50 0.39
C PRO A 240 -0.85 8.90 -0.07
N ILE A 241 -0.62 9.82 0.87
CA ILE A 241 -0.24 11.22 0.58
C ILE A 241 1.23 11.28 0.22
N GLY A 242 1.50 11.35 -1.08
CA GLY A 242 2.82 11.72 -1.58
C GLY A 242 3.85 10.60 -1.42
N GLY A 243 3.64 9.50 -2.13
CA GLY A 243 4.68 8.49 -2.35
C GLY A 243 5.14 7.76 -1.10
N GLY A 244 4.33 7.73 -0.05
CA GLY A 244 4.60 6.95 1.16
C GLY A 244 4.16 5.49 0.99
N GLY A 245 5.14 4.60 0.92
CA GLY A 245 5.12 3.28 1.53
C GLY A 245 3.86 2.45 1.35
N GLY A 246 3.44 2.18 0.12
CA GLY A 246 2.47 1.10 -0.09
C GLY A 246 3.05 -0.21 0.46
N ALA A 247 2.29 -0.97 1.25
CA ALA A 247 2.75 -2.27 1.72
C ALA A 247 3.11 -3.13 0.50
N CYS A 248 4.33 -3.64 0.48
CA CYS A 248 4.87 -4.37 -0.66
C CYS A 248 5.79 -5.51 -0.22
N ASP A 249 5.89 -6.49 -1.09
CA ASP A 249 6.66 -7.70 -0.90
C ASP A 249 7.30 -8.17 -2.21
N GLU A 250 8.36 -8.95 -2.07
CA GLU A 250 8.93 -9.75 -3.14
C GLU A 250 9.13 -11.17 -2.59
N GLU A 251 8.45 -12.14 -3.19
CA GLU A 251 8.44 -13.53 -2.73
C GLU A 251 8.91 -14.52 -3.80
N ASN A 252 9.76 -15.44 -3.38
CA ASN A 252 9.96 -16.72 -4.05
C ASN A 252 9.50 -17.83 -3.09
N PRO A 253 8.18 -18.11 -3.04
CA PRO A 253 7.59 -18.88 -1.94
C PRO A 253 7.92 -20.37 -1.97
N ASN A 254 7.76 -21.05 -0.83
CA ASN A 254 8.06 -22.47 -0.72
C ASN A 254 7.02 -23.32 -1.48
N ASP A 255 7.49 -24.33 -2.22
CA ASP A 255 6.61 -25.27 -2.96
C ASP A 255 6.44 -26.64 -2.25
N GLY A 256 6.96 -26.76 -1.04
CA GLY A 256 6.96 -27.99 -0.24
C GLY A 256 7.82 -29.15 -0.79
N THR A 257 8.59 -28.97 -1.87
CA THR A 257 9.44 -30.03 -2.45
C THR A 257 10.78 -30.16 -1.73
N PHE A 258 11.31 -29.05 -1.21
CA PHE A 258 12.59 -28.97 -0.48
C PHE A 258 13.74 -29.61 -1.26
N GLU A 259 13.86 -29.23 -2.54
CA GLU A 259 14.70 -29.91 -3.53
C GLU A 259 16.21 -29.86 -3.21
N ASN A 260 16.74 -28.73 -2.77
CA ASN A 260 18.15 -28.57 -2.42
C ASN A 260 18.36 -27.40 -1.43
N GLY A 261 19.59 -27.22 -0.91
CA GLY A 261 19.92 -26.07 -0.06
C GLY A 261 21.39 -25.63 -0.14
N PHE A 262 21.62 -24.33 -0.01
CA PHE A 262 22.95 -23.69 -0.06
C PHE A 262 23.37 -23.18 1.32
N ASN A 263 24.65 -23.33 1.67
CA ASN A 263 25.10 -23.14 3.05
C ASN A 263 25.07 -21.66 3.47
N CYS A 264 24.34 -21.39 4.55
CA CYS A 264 24.15 -20.07 5.15
C CYS A 264 24.54 -20.07 6.63
N SER A 265 25.44 -20.97 7.05
CA SER A 265 25.75 -21.14 8.46
C SER A 265 26.77 -20.12 8.95
N SER A 266 26.46 -19.45 10.07
CA SER A 266 27.39 -18.58 10.82
C SER A 266 28.68 -19.28 11.27
N ALA A 267 28.70 -20.63 11.28
CA ALA A 267 29.87 -21.45 11.59
C ALA A 267 30.72 -21.83 10.36
N ALA A 268 30.30 -21.44 9.16
CA ALA A 268 30.97 -21.72 7.89
C ALA A 268 31.66 -20.46 7.32
N ALA A 269 32.49 -20.67 6.29
CA ALA A 269 33.02 -19.58 5.45
C ALA A 269 32.21 -19.39 4.16
N PHE A 270 31.14 -20.17 4.00
CA PHE A 270 30.19 -20.06 2.90
C PHE A 270 29.06 -19.14 3.33
N MET A 271 28.72 -18.17 2.49
CA MET A 271 27.59 -17.26 2.67
C MET A 271 26.64 -17.47 1.50
N THR A 272 25.34 -17.34 1.73
CA THR A 272 24.31 -17.49 0.69
C THR A 272 23.44 -16.25 0.70
N ALA A 273 23.32 -15.61 -0.46
CA ALA A 273 22.57 -14.37 -0.64
C ALA A 273 21.60 -14.50 -1.81
N ASN A 274 20.42 -13.93 -1.64
CA ASN A 274 19.39 -13.81 -2.67
C ASN A 274 19.22 -12.32 -3.00
N ASP A 275 18.76 -11.99 -4.21
CA ASP A 275 18.57 -10.60 -4.57
C ASP A 275 17.24 -10.04 -4.06
N VAL A 276 17.13 -8.71 -4.10
CA VAL A 276 15.88 -7.96 -3.95
C VAL A 276 15.81 -6.89 -5.04
N THR A 277 14.69 -6.81 -5.75
CA THR A 277 14.51 -5.85 -6.84
C THR A 277 13.66 -4.66 -6.38
N VAL A 278 14.28 -3.51 -6.16
CA VAL A 278 13.55 -2.25 -6.01
C VAL A 278 13.01 -1.84 -7.37
N ALA A 279 11.71 -1.56 -7.46
CA ALA A 279 11.07 -1.14 -8.70
C ALA A 279 11.62 0.21 -9.21
N ALA A 280 11.37 0.47 -10.50
CA ALA A 280 11.68 1.77 -11.09
C ALA A 280 10.81 2.87 -10.45
N ASP A 281 11.40 4.04 -10.22
CA ASP A 281 10.72 5.20 -9.62
C ASP A 281 10.19 4.98 -8.18
N GLU A 282 10.75 4.01 -7.45
CA GLU A 282 10.40 3.67 -6.05
C GLU A 282 11.65 3.45 -5.17
N ASN A 283 11.48 3.43 -3.84
CA ASN A 283 12.39 2.88 -2.84
C ASN A 283 11.68 1.74 -2.12
N PHE A 284 12.42 0.75 -1.62
CA PHE A 284 11.88 -0.32 -0.79
C PHE A 284 12.50 -0.25 0.61
N THR A 285 11.67 -0.12 1.64
CA THR A 285 12.08 -0.24 3.04
C THR A 285 11.69 -1.62 3.55
N LEU A 286 12.69 -2.48 3.76
CA LEU A 286 12.52 -3.83 4.30
C LEU A 286 12.23 -3.76 5.81
N GLU A 287 11.21 -4.50 6.25
CA GLU A 287 10.75 -4.52 7.65
C GLU A 287 10.67 -5.95 8.21
N ASN A 288 10.27 -6.95 7.40
CA ASN A 288 10.25 -8.35 7.81
C ASN A 288 10.82 -9.27 6.72
N ILE A 289 11.36 -10.39 7.17
CA ILE A 289 11.91 -11.46 6.34
C ILE A 289 11.27 -12.79 6.74
N THR A 290 10.77 -13.54 5.76
CA THR A 290 10.48 -14.97 5.92
C THR A 290 11.48 -15.78 5.11
N ALA A 291 12.08 -16.81 5.70
CA ALA A 291 13.03 -17.69 5.01
C ALA A 291 12.82 -19.17 5.38
N SER A 292 12.97 -20.05 4.39
CA SER A 292 12.97 -21.51 4.60
C SER A 292 14.40 -22.04 4.76
N ILE A 293 14.71 -22.63 5.92
CA ILE A 293 16.06 -23.04 6.33
C ILE A 293 16.10 -24.52 6.76
N PHE A 294 16.97 -25.32 6.13
CA PHE A 294 17.36 -26.63 6.64
C PHE A 294 18.24 -26.50 7.88
N ALA A 295 17.73 -26.94 9.04
CA ALA A 295 18.49 -27.02 10.29
C ALA A 295 17.81 -27.98 11.27
N ASN A 296 18.61 -28.78 11.99
CA ASN A 296 18.09 -29.65 13.04
C ASN A 296 18.10 -28.93 14.40
N GLY A 297 16.97 -28.94 15.11
CA GLY A 297 16.85 -28.30 16.42
C GLY A 297 16.46 -26.82 16.40
N GLY A 298 15.88 -26.33 15.30
CA GLY A 298 15.42 -24.95 15.13
C GLY A 298 16.54 -23.95 14.88
N ILE A 299 16.16 -22.67 14.73
CA ILE A 299 17.08 -21.55 14.54
C ILE A 299 17.20 -20.74 15.84
N SER A 300 18.42 -20.35 16.18
CA SER A 300 18.76 -19.68 17.46
C SER A 300 19.28 -18.26 17.33
N ASN A 301 19.86 -17.91 16.18
CA ASN A 301 20.30 -16.56 15.84
C ASN A 301 20.34 -16.43 14.31
N VAL A 302 19.97 -15.25 13.82
CA VAL A 302 20.23 -14.82 12.45
C VAL A 302 20.89 -13.44 12.50
N ASP A 303 21.96 -13.27 11.74
CA ASP A 303 22.51 -11.97 11.39
C ASP A 303 22.19 -11.72 9.91
N VAL A 304 21.84 -10.49 9.53
CA VAL A 304 21.42 -10.11 8.18
C VAL A 304 22.44 -9.12 7.60
N ASN A 305 22.88 -9.34 6.36
CA ASN A 305 23.83 -8.47 5.68
C ASN A 305 23.27 -8.00 4.33
N TYR A 306 23.35 -6.70 4.07
CA TYR A 306 22.80 -6.04 2.88
C TYR A 306 23.94 -5.59 1.96
N TYR A 307 23.88 -5.89 0.67
CA TYR A 307 24.90 -5.56 -0.31
C TYR A 307 24.33 -4.79 -1.52
N ASP A 308 25.15 -3.93 -2.13
CA ASP A 308 24.87 -3.42 -3.48
C ASP A 308 25.05 -4.50 -4.56
N ASP A 309 24.46 -4.30 -5.74
CA ASP A 309 24.71 -5.18 -6.88
C ASP A 309 26.04 -4.86 -7.58
N ALA A 310 26.81 -5.91 -7.87
CA ALA A 310 28.04 -5.90 -8.63
C ALA A 310 27.92 -6.74 -9.92
N ALA A 311 26.96 -6.38 -10.77
CA ALA A 311 26.64 -6.98 -12.06
C ALA A 311 26.00 -8.38 -11.97
N GLY A 312 24.91 -8.48 -11.21
CA GLY A 312 24.16 -9.72 -10.97
C GLY A 312 24.80 -10.61 -9.90
N LEU A 313 25.50 -10.01 -8.94
CA LEU A 313 26.16 -10.68 -7.80
C LEU A 313 26.28 -9.70 -6.62
N PRO A 314 26.31 -10.16 -5.36
CA PRO A 314 26.55 -9.29 -4.22
C PRO A 314 27.90 -8.57 -4.30
N GLY A 315 27.88 -7.25 -4.07
CA GLY A 315 29.03 -6.36 -4.15
C GLY A 315 29.58 -5.93 -2.80
N SER A 316 29.47 -4.63 -2.52
CA SER A 316 29.90 -3.98 -1.28
C SER A 316 28.82 -4.10 -0.21
N LEU A 317 29.22 -4.37 1.03
CA LEU A 317 28.31 -4.32 2.18
C LEU A 317 27.84 -2.88 2.40
N ILE A 318 26.53 -2.65 2.31
CA ILE A 318 25.88 -1.34 2.51
C ILE A 318 25.18 -1.23 3.88
N GLY A 319 24.89 -2.35 4.54
CA GLY A 319 24.32 -2.39 5.88
C GLY A 319 24.37 -3.81 6.47
N SER A 320 24.14 -3.91 7.77
CA SER A 320 24.13 -5.20 8.48
C SER A 320 23.40 -5.07 9.82
N GLU A 321 22.65 -6.10 10.22
CA GLU A 321 22.00 -6.21 11.52
C GLU A 321 22.38 -7.55 12.19
N ALA A 322 22.75 -7.52 13.46
CA ALA A 322 23.19 -8.71 14.19
C ALA A 322 22.11 -9.10 15.21
N SER A 323 21.85 -10.42 15.33
CA SER A 323 20.82 -10.98 16.20
C SER A 323 19.43 -10.38 15.98
N VAL A 324 18.91 -10.47 14.75
CA VAL A 324 17.54 -10.00 14.42
C VAL A 324 16.48 -10.78 15.21
N THR A 325 15.30 -10.17 15.38
CA THR A 325 14.24 -10.78 16.18
C THR A 325 13.59 -11.91 15.38
N ILE A 326 13.67 -13.15 15.89
CA ILE A 326 12.89 -14.26 15.36
C ILE A 326 11.53 -14.24 16.06
N ASP A 327 10.50 -13.80 15.34
CA ASP A 327 9.15 -13.66 15.88
C ASP A 327 8.42 -15.00 15.92
N ASN A 328 8.66 -15.84 14.92
CA ASN A 328 8.07 -17.17 14.79
C ASN A 328 9.00 -18.11 14.03
N GLN A 329 8.90 -19.41 14.31
CA GLN A 329 9.51 -20.45 13.49
C GLN A 329 8.69 -21.75 13.57
N ALA A 330 8.51 -22.42 12.43
CA ALA A 330 7.76 -23.67 12.33
C ALA A 330 8.50 -24.71 11.49
N VAL A 331 8.48 -25.98 11.91
CA VAL A 331 8.98 -27.08 11.07
C VAL A 331 7.91 -27.44 10.04
N ILE A 332 8.15 -27.05 8.79
CA ILE A 332 7.22 -27.25 7.66
C ILE A 332 7.48 -28.55 6.88
N GLY A 333 8.64 -29.18 7.09
CA GLY A 333 8.98 -30.43 6.41
C GLY A 333 10.32 -31.01 6.84
N SER A 334 10.81 -31.99 6.07
CA SER A 334 12.17 -32.51 6.22
C SER A 334 12.67 -33.13 4.91
N ASN A 335 13.96 -32.95 4.61
CA ASN A 335 14.66 -33.66 3.53
C ASN A 335 16.14 -33.82 3.89
N PHE A 336 16.86 -34.72 3.24
CA PHE A 336 18.31 -34.98 3.45
C PHE A 336 18.74 -35.34 4.90
N GLY A 337 17.80 -35.59 5.81
CA GLY A 337 18.07 -35.79 7.24
C GLY A 337 18.08 -34.50 8.07
N PHE A 338 17.57 -33.40 7.51
CA PHE A 338 17.36 -32.12 8.15
C PHE A 338 15.86 -31.78 8.21
N ASP A 339 15.43 -31.23 9.34
CA ASP A 339 14.16 -30.51 9.44
C ASP A 339 14.24 -29.20 8.60
N VAL A 340 13.14 -28.82 7.96
CA VAL A 340 12.99 -27.53 7.27
C VAL A 340 12.18 -26.61 8.17
N ASN A 341 12.79 -25.49 8.55
CA ASN A 341 12.21 -24.48 9.42
C ASN A 341 11.83 -23.27 8.54
N GLU A 342 10.56 -22.91 8.52
CA GLU A 342 10.13 -21.60 8.06
C GLU A 342 10.30 -20.63 9.23
N VAL A 343 10.98 -19.51 9.00
CA VAL A 343 11.42 -18.56 10.04
C VAL A 343 10.97 -17.17 9.63
N GLU A 344 10.17 -16.53 10.49
CA GLU A 344 9.66 -15.16 10.30
C GLU A 344 10.43 -14.24 11.25
N MET A 345 10.95 -13.12 10.73
CA MET A 345 11.88 -12.24 11.44
C MET A 345 11.61 -10.76 11.16
N SER A 346 11.48 -9.96 12.21
CA SER A 346 11.50 -8.50 12.14
C SER A 346 12.94 -7.97 12.07
N VAL A 347 13.20 -7.08 11.11
CA VAL A 347 14.46 -6.31 11.02
C VAL A 347 14.24 -4.85 11.44
N THR A 348 15.30 -4.14 11.79
CA THR A 348 15.26 -2.68 11.86
C THR A 348 15.04 -2.13 10.44
N PRO A 349 14.02 -1.27 10.19
CA PRO A 349 13.67 -0.82 8.84
C PRO A 349 14.87 -0.34 8.02
N PHE A 350 15.12 -1.01 6.87
CA PHE A 350 16.28 -0.76 6.02
C PHE A 350 15.86 -0.38 4.60
N THR A 351 16.13 0.87 4.20
CA THR A 351 15.74 1.40 2.90
C THR A 351 16.77 1.12 1.81
N PHE A 352 16.41 0.25 0.88
CA PHE A 352 17.01 0.11 -0.44
C PHE A 352 16.50 1.23 -1.36
N ASN A 353 17.41 2.07 -1.84
CA ASN A 353 17.03 3.23 -2.65
C ASN A 353 16.96 2.83 -4.13
N GLY A 354 15.81 2.99 -4.79
CA GLY A 354 15.72 2.67 -6.21
C GLY A 354 16.21 3.82 -7.10
N GLN A 355 15.85 3.75 -8.39
CA GLN A 355 16.29 4.74 -9.38
C GLN A 355 15.14 5.13 -10.32
N ALA A 356 15.15 6.38 -10.76
CA ALA A 356 14.13 6.89 -11.65
C ALA A 356 14.16 6.17 -13.02
N GLY A 357 13.04 5.58 -13.43
CA GLY A 357 12.87 4.84 -14.68
C GLY A 357 13.66 3.53 -14.82
N VAL A 358 14.34 3.04 -13.78
CA VAL A 358 15.17 1.81 -13.83
C VAL A 358 15.06 1.02 -12.52
N PRO A 359 14.69 -0.28 -12.53
CA PRO A 359 14.71 -1.10 -11.33
C PRO A 359 16.15 -1.31 -10.84
N THR A 360 16.33 -1.39 -9.52
CA THR A 360 17.64 -1.47 -8.87
C THR A 360 17.73 -2.73 -8.02
N THR A 361 18.68 -3.59 -8.35
CA THR A 361 18.96 -4.84 -7.62
C THR A 361 19.88 -4.58 -6.42
N TYR A 362 19.57 -5.22 -5.30
CA TYR A 362 20.40 -5.35 -4.11
C TYR A 362 20.45 -6.83 -3.68
N TRP A 363 21.27 -7.18 -2.68
CA TRP A 363 21.39 -8.55 -2.21
C TRP A 363 21.29 -8.66 -0.69
N ILE A 364 20.58 -9.68 -0.21
CA ILE A 364 20.36 -9.99 1.22
C ILE A 364 20.98 -11.35 1.53
N GLU A 365 21.91 -11.36 2.49
CA GLU A 365 22.58 -12.54 3.03
C GLU A 365 22.10 -12.80 4.46
N LEU A 366 21.93 -14.07 4.81
CA LEU A 366 21.58 -14.51 6.16
C LEU A 366 22.67 -15.41 6.73
N SER A 367 23.29 -14.98 7.83
CA SER A 367 24.26 -15.75 8.61
C SER A 367 23.54 -16.42 9.79
N VAL A 368 23.24 -17.71 9.63
CA VAL A 368 22.27 -18.44 10.48
C VAL A 368 22.95 -19.42 11.45
N THR A 369 22.49 -19.42 12.70
CA THR A 369 22.96 -20.32 13.77
C THR A 369 21.86 -21.29 14.21
N ASP A 370 22.06 -22.60 14.02
CA ASP A 370 21.13 -23.63 14.47
C ASP A 370 21.11 -23.79 15.99
N GLY A 371 19.96 -24.15 16.56
CA GLY A 371 19.80 -24.41 18.00
C GLY A 371 20.62 -25.60 18.50
N GLY A 372 21.08 -26.48 17.61
CA GLY A 372 22.04 -27.54 17.90
C GLY A 372 23.51 -27.10 17.91
N ALA A 373 23.82 -25.89 17.44
CA ALA A 373 25.17 -25.39 17.18
C ALA A 373 26.05 -26.38 16.39
N THR A 374 25.45 -27.07 15.41
CA THR A 374 26.10 -28.06 14.55
C THR A 374 26.84 -27.43 13.36
N GLY A 375 26.47 -26.20 12.98
CA GLY A 375 27.04 -25.51 11.81
C GLY A 375 26.60 -26.11 10.46
N SER A 376 25.57 -26.96 10.47
CA SER A 376 25.00 -27.60 9.28
C SER A 376 23.66 -26.94 8.95
N VAL A 377 23.74 -25.73 8.40
CA VAL A 377 22.60 -24.87 8.08
C VAL A 377 22.61 -24.48 6.61
N PHE A 378 21.47 -24.62 5.95
CA PHE A 378 21.35 -24.36 4.51
C PHE A 378 20.03 -23.64 4.20
N TRP A 379 20.10 -22.56 3.43
CA TRP A 379 18.92 -21.90 2.85
C TRP A 379 18.31 -22.85 1.83
N VAL A 380 17.01 -23.11 1.90
CA VAL A 380 16.29 -23.86 0.88
C VAL A 380 16.35 -23.11 -0.44
N VAL A 381 16.71 -23.81 -1.51
CA VAL A 381 16.65 -23.32 -2.89
C VAL A 381 15.77 -24.25 -3.74
N THR A 382 15.10 -23.70 -4.73
CA THR A 382 14.15 -24.39 -5.61
C THR A 382 14.46 -24.16 -7.09
N SER A 383 14.07 -25.09 -7.96
CA SER A 383 14.06 -24.93 -9.42
C SER A 383 12.66 -24.68 -10.01
N SER A 384 11.61 -24.69 -9.18
CA SER A 384 10.22 -24.54 -9.63
C SER A 384 9.81 -23.09 -9.90
N THR A 385 10.43 -22.14 -9.22
CA THR A 385 10.23 -20.70 -9.33
C THR A 385 11.56 -19.97 -9.22
N ALA A 386 11.68 -18.83 -9.89
CA ALA A 386 12.84 -17.95 -9.80
C ALA A 386 12.42 -16.49 -10.01
N ILE A 387 12.87 -15.61 -9.14
CA ILE A 387 12.66 -14.16 -9.15
C ILE A 387 14.04 -13.50 -9.29
N GLY A 388 14.13 -12.38 -10.00
CA GLY A 388 15.40 -11.65 -10.13
C GLY A 388 16.55 -12.49 -10.71
N ASN A 389 17.60 -12.68 -9.90
CA ASN A 389 18.81 -13.43 -10.22
C ASN A 389 18.86 -14.73 -9.39
N PRO A 390 19.41 -15.84 -9.93
CA PRO A 390 19.62 -17.05 -9.14
C PRO A 390 20.46 -16.79 -7.88
N THR A 391 20.23 -17.58 -6.82
CA THR A 391 20.94 -17.45 -5.53
C THR A 391 22.47 -17.40 -5.71
N ALA A 392 23.09 -16.39 -5.12
CA ALA A 392 24.54 -16.26 -5.07
C ALA A 392 25.12 -16.98 -3.84
N GLN A 393 26.28 -17.60 -4.01
CA GLN A 393 27.05 -18.18 -2.90
C GLN A 393 28.49 -17.62 -2.90
N PHE A 394 28.99 -17.31 -1.72
CA PHE A 394 30.40 -17.00 -1.50
C PHE A 394 31.16 -18.29 -1.18
N ASP A 395 32.20 -18.60 -1.94
CA ASP A 395 32.96 -19.86 -1.82
C ASP A 395 34.14 -19.82 -0.83
N GLY A 396 34.30 -18.70 -0.12
CA GLY A 396 35.48 -18.36 0.68
C GLY A 396 36.50 -17.47 -0.03
N ALA A 397 36.32 -17.20 -1.33
CA ALA A 397 37.17 -16.32 -2.13
C ALA A 397 36.39 -15.27 -2.94
N ALA A 398 35.25 -15.64 -3.55
CA ALA A 398 34.40 -14.74 -4.33
C ALA A 398 32.92 -15.16 -4.29
N TRP A 399 32.04 -14.20 -4.60
CA TRP A 399 30.65 -14.49 -4.94
C TRP A 399 30.54 -15.09 -6.35
N GLY A 400 29.60 -16.01 -6.53
CA GLY A 400 29.23 -16.56 -7.81
C GLY A 400 27.90 -17.30 -7.75
N ILE A 401 27.34 -17.62 -8.91
CA ILE A 401 26.14 -18.45 -9.04
C ILE A 401 26.57 -19.92 -9.13
N PRO A 402 26.34 -20.76 -8.10
CA PRO A 402 26.76 -22.17 -8.12
C PRO A 402 25.89 -23.03 -9.04
N ASP A 403 24.61 -22.70 -9.20
CA ASP A 403 23.68 -23.32 -10.14
C ASP A 403 22.69 -22.27 -10.67
N PRO A 404 22.66 -21.96 -11.97
CA PRO A 404 21.79 -20.95 -12.55
C PRO A 404 20.32 -21.38 -12.68
N LEU A 405 19.97 -22.61 -12.26
CA LEU A 405 18.59 -23.11 -12.23
C LEU A 405 17.97 -23.07 -10.82
N MET A 406 18.73 -22.65 -9.80
CA MET A 406 18.31 -22.68 -8.40
C MET A 406 18.19 -21.26 -7.84
N ASP A 407 17.05 -20.96 -7.24
CA ASP A 407 16.78 -19.68 -6.57
C ASP A 407 16.27 -19.91 -5.14
N GLY A 408 16.43 -18.93 -4.26
CA GLY A 408 16.25 -19.06 -2.82
C GLY A 408 14.80 -18.92 -2.42
N VAL A 409 14.40 -19.67 -1.39
CA VAL A 409 13.03 -19.61 -0.88
C VAL A 409 12.93 -18.54 0.22
N TYR A 410 12.26 -17.45 -0.09
CA TYR A 410 12.16 -16.25 0.76
C TYR A 410 10.86 -15.45 0.53
N ILE A 411 10.57 -14.57 1.49
CA ILE A 411 9.66 -13.42 1.34
C ILE A 411 10.36 -12.21 1.96
N TRP A 412 10.56 -11.16 1.18
CA TRP A 412 10.90 -9.83 1.67
C TRP A 412 9.61 -9.04 1.83
N SER A 413 9.38 -8.37 2.96
CA SER A 413 8.20 -7.52 3.13
C SER A 413 8.49 -6.22 3.85
N GLY A 414 7.72 -5.19 3.51
CA GLY A 414 7.84 -3.86 4.07
C GLY A 414 7.05 -2.84 3.27
N THR A 415 7.66 -1.70 2.97
CA THR A 415 6.98 -0.53 2.39
C THR A 415 7.70 0.02 1.15
N CYS A 416 6.94 0.34 0.10
CA CYS A 416 7.44 0.87 -1.18
C CYS A 416 7.06 2.34 -1.36
N ASP A 417 8.05 3.23 -1.28
CA ASP A 417 7.89 4.69 -1.42
C ASP A 417 8.13 5.12 -2.87
N SER A 418 7.28 5.94 -3.47
CA SER A 418 7.60 6.50 -4.80
C SER A 418 8.70 7.58 -4.71
N LEU A 419 9.69 7.50 -5.60
CA LEU A 419 10.73 8.53 -5.82
C LEU A 419 10.21 9.85 -6.42
N GLY A 420 8.88 10.00 -6.52
CA GLY A 420 8.24 11.25 -6.90
C GLY A 420 8.73 12.41 -6.05
N VAL A 421 9.00 13.55 -6.70
CA VAL A 421 9.08 14.82 -5.96
C VAL A 421 7.71 15.02 -5.34
N SER A 422 7.62 14.98 -4.01
CA SER A 422 6.37 15.30 -3.31
C SER A 422 5.79 16.59 -3.89
N ASP A 423 4.51 16.55 -4.27
CA ASP A 423 3.81 17.76 -4.69
C ASP A 423 3.83 18.70 -3.49
N ASN A 424 4.78 19.65 -3.51
CA ASN A 424 4.97 20.63 -2.44
C ASN A 424 3.85 21.67 -2.58
N ALA A 425 2.61 21.24 -2.31
CA ALA A 425 1.43 22.07 -2.31
C ALA A 425 1.63 23.14 -1.23
N LEU A 426 1.82 24.39 -1.66
CA LEU A 426 1.96 25.52 -0.77
C LEU A 426 0.60 25.77 -0.13
N ALA A 427 0.50 25.64 1.18
CA ALA A 427 -0.76 25.81 1.92
C ALA A 427 -1.43 27.15 1.55
N GLY A 428 -2.70 27.08 1.15
CA GLY A 428 -3.48 28.24 0.72
C GLY A 428 -3.12 28.81 -0.67
N PHE A 429 -2.23 28.18 -1.44
CA PHE A 429 -2.02 28.48 -2.86
C PHE A 429 -3.04 27.74 -3.74
N SER A 430 -3.56 28.42 -4.76
CA SER A 430 -4.53 27.91 -5.73
C SER A 430 -4.32 28.59 -7.09
N TYR A 431 -4.70 27.90 -8.16
CA TYR A 431 -4.54 28.38 -9.54
C TYR A 431 -5.67 27.87 -10.43
N TYR A 432 -6.24 28.74 -11.27
CA TYR A 432 -7.41 28.42 -12.10
C TYR A 432 -7.54 29.34 -13.33
N PRO A 433 -8.26 28.94 -14.39
CA PRO A 433 -8.73 27.58 -14.65
C PRO A 433 -7.57 26.66 -15.05
N ASN A 434 -7.70 25.37 -14.77
CA ASN A 434 -6.80 24.33 -15.28
C ASN A 434 -7.68 23.18 -15.82
N PRO A 435 -7.73 22.91 -17.13
CA PRO A 435 -6.93 23.51 -18.20
C PRO A 435 -7.18 25.00 -18.47
N ALA A 436 -6.12 25.71 -18.85
CA ALA A 436 -6.13 27.14 -19.20
C ALA A 436 -6.08 27.36 -20.72
N THR A 437 -6.68 28.45 -21.20
CA THR A 437 -6.65 28.84 -22.63
C THR A 437 -5.73 30.03 -22.91
N GLU A 438 -5.89 31.14 -22.19
CA GLU A 438 -5.09 32.36 -22.39
C GLU A 438 -4.50 32.94 -21.11
N VAL A 439 -5.19 32.79 -19.98
CA VAL A 439 -4.79 33.33 -18.68
C VAL A 439 -4.93 32.23 -17.62
N LEU A 440 -3.97 32.20 -16.70
CA LEU A 440 -4.00 31.39 -15.48
C LEU A 440 -3.94 32.32 -14.27
N SER A 441 -5.05 32.45 -13.56
CA SER A 441 -5.16 33.24 -12.34
C SER A 441 -4.60 32.45 -11.16
N LEU A 442 -3.81 33.11 -10.33
CA LEU A 442 -3.16 32.56 -9.13
C LEU A 442 -3.64 33.30 -7.89
N LYS A 443 -3.82 32.59 -6.79
CA LYS A 443 -4.20 33.13 -5.49
C LYS A 443 -3.45 32.40 -4.38
N SER A 444 -2.95 33.13 -3.39
CA SER A 444 -2.30 32.59 -2.20
C SER A 444 -2.74 33.31 -0.93
N ALA A 445 -2.66 32.64 0.22
CA ALA A 445 -2.84 33.25 1.53
C ALA A 445 -1.72 34.26 1.86
N SER A 446 -0.51 34.00 1.36
CA SER A 446 0.69 34.83 1.53
C SER A 446 1.15 35.46 0.22
N ASN A 447 2.20 36.28 0.25
CA ASN A 447 2.73 36.90 -0.95
C ASN A 447 3.39 35.85 -1.87
N ILE A 448 2.91 35.75 -3.10
CA ILE A 448 3.58 35.01 -4.16
C ILE A 448 4.82 35.80 -4.55
N GLU A 449 6.00 35.27 -4.28
CA GLU A 449 7.28 35.91 -4.57
C GLU A 449 7.59 35.81 -6.06
N SER A 450 7.57 34.58 -6.59
CA SER A 450 7.86 34.31 -8.00
C SER A 450 7.09 33.11 -8.55
N VAL A 451 6.88 33.10 -9.85
CA VAL A 451 6.29 32.00 -10.63
C VAL A 451 7.12 31.79 -11.88
N SER A 452 7.43 30.53 -12.20
CA SER A 452 8.07 30.14 -13.45
C SER A 452 7.39 28.92 -14.04
N LEU A 453 7.12 28.92 -15.35
CA LEU A 453 6.61 27.74 -16.06
C LEU A 453 7.72 27.12 -16.91
N PHE A 454 7.76 25.80 -16.93
CA PHE A 454 8.67 24.97 -17.69
C PHE A 454 7.88 24.05 -18.62
N ASN A 455 8.37 23.77 -19.83
CA ASN A 455 7.84 22.69 -20.65
C ASN A 455 8.38 21.33 -20.19
N LEU A 456 7.87 20.22 -20.74
CA LEU A 456 8.32 18.86 -20.41
C LEU A 456 9.78 18.55 -20.77
N LEU A 457 10.49 19.44 -21.48
CA LEU A 457 11.93 19.33 -21.73
C LEU A 457 12.77 20.09 -20.68
N GLY A 458 12.14 20.58 -19.59
CA GLY A 458 12.78 21.38 -18.55
C GLY A 458 13.13 22.81 -18.98
N GLN A 459 12.70 23.26 -20.17
CA GLN A 459 12.96 24.62 -20.63
C GLN A 459 11.98 25.60 -19.97
N GLN A 460 12.51 26.59 -19.28
CA GLN A 460 11.73 27.70 -18.72
C GLN A 460 11.12 28.55 -19.85
N VAL A 461 9.78 28.64 -19.88
CA VAL A 461 9.01 29.38 -20.88
C VAL A 461 8.39 30.67 -20.34
N ILE A 462 8.12 30.74 -19.03
CA ILE A 462 7.67 31.95 -18.32
C ILE A 462 8.48 32.07 -17.02
N SER A 463 8.79 33.30 -16.61
CA SER A 463 9.29 33.61 -15.28
C SER A 463 8.86 35.02 -14.90
N THR A 464 8.32 35.19 -13.70
CA THR A 464 7.66 36.43 -13.25
C THR A 464 7.82 36.58 -11.74
N GLU A 465 8.31 37.73 -11.29
CA GLU A 465 8.20 38.17 -9.89
C GLU A 465 6.84 38.85 -9.68
N ILE A 466 6.16 38.54 -8.59
CA ILE A 466 4.75 38.96 -8.37
C ILE A 466 4.63 39.93 -7.19
N GLY A 467 5.09 39.53 -6.00
CA GLY A 467 5.06 40.37 -4.79
C GLY A 467 3.66 40.67 -4.26
N ALA A 468 2.68 39.79 -4.53
CA ALA A 468 1.27 39.96 -4.20
C ALA A 468 0.58 38.61 -3.93
N THR A 469 -0.57 38.64 -3.24
CA THR A 469 -1.39 37.45 -2.93
C THR A 469 -2.21 36.94 -4.11
N THR A 470 -2.29 37.69 -5.22
CA THR A 470 -2.96 37.29 -6.47
C THR A 470 -2.18 37.75 -7.70
N SER A 471 -2.32 37.03 -8.81
CA SER A 471 -1.71 37.39 -10.10
C SER A 471 -2.38 36.68 -11.27
N ASP A 472 -2.27 37.25 -12.48
CA ASP A 472 -2.72 36.62 -13.73
C ASP A 472 -1.52 36.34 -14.64
N ILE A 473 -1.25 35.07 -14.92
CA ILE A 473 -0.18 34.63 -15.82
C ILE A 473 -0.73 34.48 -17.23
N ASN A 474 -0.18 35.25 -18.18
CA ASN A 474 -0.56 35.17 -19.58
C ASN A 474 0.12 33.96 -20.26
N LEU A 475 -0.69 33.01 -20.73
CA LEU A 475 -0.28 31.79 -21.42
C LEU A 475 -0.54 31.84 -22.94
N SER A 476 -1.05 32.94 -23.49
CA SER A 476 -1.46 33.04 -24.91
C SER A 476 -0.31 32.82 -25.90
N GLY A 477 0.94 33.02 -25.47
CA GLY A 477 2.15 32.75 -26.25
C GLY A 477 2.65 31.31 -26.19
N LEU A 478 2.01 30.44 -25.38
CA LEU A 478 2.38 29.03 -25.24
C LEU A 478 1.56 28.14 -26.17
N THR A 479 2.20 27.10 -26.69
CA THR A 479 1.54 26.02 -27.43
C THR A 479 0.65 25.19 -26.51
N ALA A 480 -0.39 24.56 -27.05
CA ALA A 480 -1.16 23.56 -26.31
C ALA A 480 -0.26 22.41 -25.82
N GLY A 481 -0.47 21.95 -24.59
CA GLY A 481 0.35 20.92 -23.94
C GLY A 481 0.46 21.08 -22.43
N THR A 482 1.23 20.18 -21.81
CA THR A 482 1.50 20.17 -20.37
C THR A 482 2.73 21.02 -20.03
N TYR A 483 2.60 21.83 -18.97
CA TYR A 483 3.65 22.64 -18.38
C TYR A 483 3.77 22.35 -16.89
N ILE A 484 4.97 22.55 -16.34
CA ILE A 484 5.24 22.47 -14.90
C ILE A 484 5.41 23.90 -14.40
N MET A 485 4.54 24.34 -13.50
CA MET A 485 4.60 25.63 -12.83
C MET A 485 5.30 25.48 -11.48
N LYS A 486 6.42 26.17 -11.32
CA LYS A 486 7.11 26.34 -10.04
C LYS A 486 6.69 27.68 -9.44
N VAL A 487 6.32 27.70 -8.17
CA VAL A 487 5.84 28.87 -7.43
C VAL A 487 6.63 29.01 -6.14
N THR A 488 6.93 30.23 -5.71
CA THR A 488 7.52 30.49 -4.39
C THR A 488 6.62 31.45 -3.60
N VAL A 489 6.30 31.09 -2.35
CA VAL A 489 5.49 31.85 -1.39
C VAL A 489 6.18 31.75 -0.02
N ASP A 490 6.44 32.89 0.64
CA ASP A 490 7.16 32.97 1.93
C ASP A 490 8.45 32.11 1.97
N GLY A 491 9.27 32.18 0.92
CA GLY A 491 10.48 31.38 0.71
C GLY A 491 10.27 29.88 0.45
N GLN A 492 9.07 29.34 0.65
CA GLN A 492 8.72 27.96 0.35
C GLN A 492 8.39 27.80 -1.13
N THR A 493 8.74 26.66 -1.72
CA THR A 493 8.59 26.42 -3.17
C THR A 493 7.66 25.24 -3.42
N GLY A 494 6.64 25.46 -4.25
CA GLY A 494 5.72 24.45 -4.74
C GLY A 494 5.81 24.23 -6.24
N THR A 495 5.35 23.06 -6.68
CA THR A 495 5.35 22.64 -8.08
C THR A 495 3.96 22.14 -8.46
N TYR A 496 3.46 22.51 -9.64
CA TYR A 496 2.09 22.23 -10.07
C TYR A 496 2.03 21.94 -11.57
N LYS A 497 1.10 21.07 -11.99
CA LYS A 497 0.89 20.71 -13.40
C LYS A 497 -0.16 21.61 -14.05
N VAL A 498 0.24 22.36 -15.07
CA VAL A 498 -0.65 23.24 -15.85
C VAL A 498 -0.92 22.62 -17.22
N LEU A 499 -2.19 22.46 -17.58
CA LEU A 499 -2.61 22.05 -18.92
C LEU A 499 -3.01 23.30 -19.71
N LYS A 500 -2.38 23.51 -20.87
CA LYS A 500 -2.71 24.56 -21.83
C LYS A 500 -3.46 23.95 -23.01
N ASN A 501 -4.65 24.46 -23.30
CA ASN A 501 -5.46 24.08 -24.48
C ASN A 501 -5.18 24.96 -25.70
#